data_AF-A0A962QZS8-F1
#
_entry.id   AF-A0A962QZS8-F1
#
_cell.length_a   1.000
_cell.length_b   1.000
_cell.length_c   1.000
_cell.angle_alpha   90.00
_cell.angle_beta   90.00
_cell.angle_gamma   90.00
#
_symmetry.space_group_name_H-M   'P 1'
#
loop_
_entity.id
_entity.type
_entity.pdbx_description
1 polymer ?
#
loop_
_entity_poly.entity_id
_entity_poly.type
_entity_poly.pdbx_seq_one_letter_code
_entity_poly.pdbx_strand_id
1 'polypeptide(L)'
;MKYLGSWSPATEAFLLNAAIDGPDLGLFSPRNEGLGLFHITAAQHRDLWDRYLAFNPDIASRVRGLASQRAFLSDPDSELQTNLSYCTAIAWLLHQRSGRQLEEQARQEQAASA
;
A
#
# COMPACT_ATOMS: atom_id res chain seq x y z
N MET A 1 -0.77 4.60 -11.22
CA MET A 1 -1.91 3.65 -11.06
C MET A 1 -2.43 3.02 -12.34
N LYS A 2 -2.33 3.67 -13.52
CA LYS A 2 -2.79 3.09 -14.79
C LYS A 2 -2.16 1.71 -15.08
N TYR A 3 -0.87 1.56 -14.73
CA TYR A 3 -0.13 0.29 -14.83
C TYR A 3 -0.72 -0.87 -14.00
N LEU A 4 -1.31 -0.57 -12.84
CA LEU A 4 -2.00 -1.55 -12.00
C LEU A 4 -3.49 -1.69 -12.34
N GLY A 5 -3.97 -1.06 -13.43
CA GLY A 5 -5.38 -1.09 -13.84
C GLY A 5 -6.35 -0.46 -12.82
N SER A 6 -5.82 0.27 -11.83
CA SER A 6 -6.58 0.75 -10.67
C SER A 6 -6.68 2.28 -10.62
N TRP A 7 -6.41 2.95 -11.73
CA TRP A 7 -6.46 4.41 -11.76
C TRP A 7 -7.90 4.91 -11.84
N SER A 8 -8.21 5.88 -10.99
CA SER A 8 -9.39 6.73 -11.05
C SER A 8 -9.01 8.13 -10.56
N PRO A 9 -9.79 9.19 -10.89
CA PRO A 9 -9.57 10.52 -10.32
C PRO A 9 -9.57 10.51 -8.78
N ALA A 10 -10.42 9.69 -8.16
CA ALA A 10 -10.48 9.55 -6.70
C ALA A 10 -9.20 8.93 -6.13
N THR A 11 -8.68 7.88 -6.76
CA THR A 11 -7.40 7.25 -6.38
C THR A 11 -6.23 8.22 -6.44
N GLU A 12 -6.17 9.03 -7.50
CA GLU A 12 -5.12 10.03 -7.69
C GLU A 12 -5.20 11.13 -6.64
N ALA A 13 -6.39 11.70 -6.42
CA ALA A 13 -6.61 12.72 -5.39
C ALA A 13 -6.26 12.19 -3.99
N PHE A 14 -6.65 10.95 -3.67
CA PHE A 14 -6.31 10.32 -2.40
C PHE A 14 -4.81 10.20 -2.19
N LEU A 15 -4.07 9.66 -3.18
CA LEU A 15 -2.62 9.51 -3.07
C LEU A 15 -1.91 10.86 -3.00
N LEU A 16 -2.38 11.88 -3.72
CA LEU A 16 -1.83 13.23 -3.63
C LEU A 16 -2.05 13.82 -2.23
N ASN A 17 -3.27 13.71 -1.68
CA ASN A 17 -3.56 14.19 -0.34
C ASN A 17 -2.76 13.44 0.73
N ALA A 18 -2.62 12.12 0.61
CA ALA A 18 -1.83 11.31 1.53
C ALA A 18 -0.32 11.67 1.51
N ALA A 19 0.18 12.14 0.37
CA ALA A 19 1.57 12.59 0.23
C ALA A 19 1.81 14.02 0.76
N ILE A 20 0.80 14.89 0.74
CA ILE A 20 0.90 16.31 1.16
C ILE A 20 0.54 16.45 2.63
N ASP A 21 -0.65 15.98 3.00
CA ASP A 21 -1.26 16.14 4.32
C ASP A 21 -1.57 14.75 4.91
N GLY A 22 -0.55 13.90 5.00
CA GLY A 22 -0.67 12.60 5.66
C GLY A 22 -1.36 12.76 7.02
N PRO A 23 -2.40 11.96 7.32
CA PRO A 23 -3.25 12.22 8.48
C PRO A 23 -2.46 12.13 9.80
N ASP A 24 -2.85 12.90 10.82
CA ASP A 24 -2.17 12.89 12.13
C ASP A 24 -2.05 11.47 12.71
N LEU A 25 -3.05 10.62 12.47
CA LEU A 25 -3.09 9.21 12.86
C LEU A 25 -3.58 8.37 11.66
N GLY A 26 -2.98 7.19 11.45
CA GLY A 26 -3.41 6.26 10.40
C GLY A 26 -2.26 5.72 9.54
N LEU A 27 -2.62 5.09 8.42
CA LEU A 27 -1.69 4.31 7.57
C LEU A 27 -0.48 5.08 7.04
N PHE A 28 -0.65 6.37 6.73
CA PHE A 28 0.37 7.24 6.13
C PHE A 28 0.72 8.42 7.04
N SER A 29 0.52 8.27 8.35
CA SER A 29 0.84 9.34 9.29
C SER A 29 2.33 9.65 9.30
N PRO A 30 2.74 10.92 9.18
CA PRO A 30 4.14 11.32 9.26
C PRO A 30 4.74 11.12 10.67
N ARG A 31 3.91 10.87 11.69
CA ARG A 31 4.37 10.51 13.05
C ARG A 31 4.88 9.08 13.14
N ASN A 32 4.57 8.23 12.15
CA ASN A 32 5.15 6.90 12.07
C ASN A 32 6.58 6.99 11.51
N GLU A 33 7.49 6.20 12.06
CA GLU A 33 8.85 6.01 11.52
C GLU A 33 8.83 5.17 10.23
N GLY A 34 8.05 5.62 9.25
CA GLY A 34 7.87 4.98 7.97
C GLY A 34 8.77 5.54 6.88
N LEU A 35 8.92 4.77 5.82
CA LEU A 35 9.84 5.01 4.73
C LEU A 35 9.14 5.69 3.55
N GLY A 36 9.87 6.61 2.92
CA GLY A 36 9.45 7.27 1.68
C GLY A 36 8.30 8.26 1.86
N LEU A 37 7.72 8.67 0.72
CA LEU A 37 6.71 9.73 0.65
C LEU A 37 5.45 9.45 1.49
N PHE A 38 5.08 8.18 1.64
CA PHE A 38 3.86 7.76 2.31
C PHE A 38 4.09 7.27 3.74
N HIS A 39 5.29 7.43 4.30
CA HIS A 39 5.61 6.96 5.65
C HIS A 39 5.20 5.50 5.89
N ILE A 40 5.51 4.62 4.93
CA ILE A 40 5.18 3.20 5.01
C ILE A 40 6.24 2.48 5.84
N THR A 41 5.84 1.88 6.96
CA THR A 41 6.76 1.13 7.80
C THR A 41 7.18 -0.19 7.14
N ALA A 42 8.39 -0.68 7.46
CA ALA A 42 8.87 -2.00 7.04
C ALA A 42 7.92 -3.14 7.48
N ALA A 43 7.20 -2.96 8.59
CA ALA A 43 6.20 -3.91 9.04
C ALA A 43 4.98 -3.95 8.11
N GLN A 44 4.42 -2.79 7.74
CA GLN A 44 3.31 -2.70 6.77
C GLN A 44 3.72 -3.24 5.40
N HIS A 45 4.93 -2.94 4.95
CA HIS A 45 5.45 -3.39 3.68
C HIS A 45 5.57 -4.93 3.62
N ARG A 46 6.23 -5.54 4.61
CA ARG A 46 6.34 -7.01 4.71
C ARG A 46 4.97 -7.67 4.86
N ASP A 47 4.11 -7.12 5.70
CA ASP A 47 2.75 -7.62 5.87
C ASP A 47 1.94 -7.61 4.57
N LEU A 48 2.06 -6.55 3.76
CA LEU A 48 1.42 -6.50 2.46
C LEU A 48 1.95 -7.60 1.53
N TRP A 49 3.27 -7.84 1.53
CA TRP A 49 3.86 -8.92 0.73
C TRP A 49 3.36 -10.29 1.17
N ASP A 50 3.43 -10.59 2.46
CA ASP A 50 3.15 -11.91 3.01
C ASP A 50 1.66 -12.24 3.03
N ARG A 51 0.80 -11.28 3.38
CA ARG A 51 -0.63 -11.52 3.61
C ARG A 51 -1.53 -11.12 2.45
N TYR A 52 -1.03 -10.34 1.49
CA TYR A 52 -1.83 -9.90 0.35
C TYR A 52 -1.20 -10.32 -0.98
N LEU A 53 0.04 -9.92 -1.27
CA LEU A 53 0.65 -10.18 -2.57
C LEU A 53 0.97 -11.67 -2.78
N ALA A 54 1.33 -12.41 -1.72
CA ALA A 54 1.51 -13.86 -1.79
C ALA A 54 0.28 -14.61 -2.34
N PHE A 55 -0.93 -14.06 -2.12
CA PHE A 55 -2.20 -14.63 -2.59
C PHE A 55 -2.73 -13.96 -3.87
N ASN A 56 -2.03 -12.95 -4.39
CA ASN A 56 -2.42 -12.20 -5.58
C ASN A 56 -1.23 -12.13 -6.57
N PRO A 57 -0.82 -13.26 -7.17
CA PRO A 57 0.45 -13.38 -7.91
C PRO A 57 0.55 -12.43 -9.11
N ASP A 58 -0.55 -12.15 -9.81
CA ASP A 58 -0.54 -11.21 -10.95
C ASP A 58 -0.21 -9.78 -10.50
N ILE A 59 -0.77 -9.34 -9.38
CA ILE A 59 -0.49 -8.02 -8.80
C ILE A 59 0.93 -8.02 -8.24
N ALA A 60 1.34 -9.08 -7.55
CA ALA A 60 2.68 -9.25 -7.01
C ALA A 60 3.75 -9.13 -8.10
N SER A 61 3.54 -9.78 -9.25
CA SER A 61 4.44 -9.71 -10.40
C SER A 61 4.56 -8.29 -10.95
N ARG A 62 3.43 -7.59 -11.13
CA ARG A 62 3.44 -6.19 -11.59
C ARG A 62 4.16 -5.26 -10.61
N VAL A 63 3.88 -5.39 -9.31
CA VAL A 63 4.51 -4.58 -8.26
C VAL A 63 6.01 -4.88 -8.18
N ARG A 64 6.40 -6.16 -8.24
CA ARG A 64 7.81 -6.57 -8.25
C ARG A 64 8.55 -6.03 -9.47
N GLY A 65 7.88 -5.97 -10.62
CA GLY A 65 8.41 -5.41 -11.86
C GLY A 65 8.67 -3.90 -11.81
N LEU A 66 8.06 -3.18 -10.86
CA LEU A 66 8.37 -1.77 -10.61
C LEU A 66 9.65 -1.58 -9.77
N ALA A 67 9.96 -2.53 -8.89
CA ALA A 67 11.14 -2.48 -8.03
C ALA A 67 12.42 -2.85 -8.80
N SER A 68 13.58 -2.40 -8.30
CA SER A 68 14.85 -2.81 -8.89
C SER A 68 15.04 -4.33 -8.82
N GLN A 69 15.79 -4.90 -9.77
CA GLN A 69 16.03 -6.34 -9.78
C GLN A 69 16.97 -6.77 -8.64
N ARG A 70 18.09 -6.05 -8.46
CA ARG A 70 19.15 -6.42 -7.50
C ARG A 70 18.97 -5.82 -6.12
N ALA A 71 18.70 -4.52 -6.01
CA ALA A 71 18.66 -3.85 -4.70
C ALA A 71 17.49 -4.38 -3.87
N PHE A 72 16.32 -4.58 -4.48
CA PHE A 72 15.17 -5.17 -3.81
C PHE A 72 15.44 -6.55 -3.17
N LEU A 73 16.29 -7.40 -3.78
CA LEU A 73 16.59 -8.71 -3.21
C LEU A 73 17.49 -8.63 -1.98
N SER A 74 18.22 -7.53 -1.81
CA SER A 74 19.13 -7.31 -0.67
C SER A 74 18.45 -6.48 0.42
N ASP A 75 17.70 -5.45 0.02
CA ASP A 75 16.95 -4.56 0.88
C ASP A 75 15.65 -4.12 0.17
N PRO A 76 14.55 -4.88 0.35
CA PRO A 76 13.25 -4.56 -0.24
C PRO A 76 12.69 -3.21 0.23
N ASP A 77 12.93 -2.86 1.49
CA ASP A 77 12.35 -1.68 2.15
C ASP A 77 12.96 -0.39 1.61
N SER A 78 14.22 -0.42 1.18
CA SER A 78 14.87 0.72 0.52
C SER A 78 14.11 1.21 -0.72
N GLU A 79 13.40 0.34 -1.46
CA GLU A 79 12.62 0.77 -2.63
C GLU A 79 11.53 1.78 -2.27
N LEU A 80 11.00 1.75 -1.04
CA LEU A 80 10.00 2.71 -0.58
C LEU A 80 10.56 4.14 -0.57
N GLN A 81 11.86 4.30 -0.37
CA GLN A 81 12.53 5.60 -0.33
C GLN A 81 13.06 6.02 -1.70
N THR A 82 13.60 5.07 -2.47
CA THR A 82 14.38 5.36 -3.68
C THR A 82 13.56 5.25 -4.96
N ASN A 83 12.38 4.63 -4.92
CA ASN A 83 11.57 4.34 -6.09
C ASN A 83 10.13 4.80 -5.88
N LEU A 84 9.85 6.03 -6.30
CA LEU A 84 8.53 6.65 -6.12
C LEU A 84 7.39 5.84 -6.78
N SER A 85 7.65 5.23 -7.94
CA SER A 85 6.65 4.40 -8.63
C SER A 85 6.28 3.17 -7.80
N TYR A 86 7.29 2.52 -7.21
CA TYR A 86 7.11 1.39 -6.30
C TYR A 86 6.42 1.81 -4.99
N CYS A 87 6.92 2.87 -4.35
CA CYS A 87 6.34 3.41 -3.11
C CYS A 87 4.85 3.76 -3.27
N THR A 88 4.50 4.42 -4.37
CA THR A 88 3.10 4.76 -4.71
C THR A 88 2.27 3.50 -4.95
N ALA A 89 2.83 2.47 -5.58
CA ALA A 89 2.16 1.18 -5.78
C ALA A 89 1.83 0.50 -4.44
N ILE A 90 2.78 0.44 -3.51
CA ILE A 90 2.59 -0.14 -2.17
C ILE A 90 1.56 0.67 -1.37
N ALA A 91 1.63 2.00 -1.40
CA ALA A 91 0.66 2.87 -0.72
C ALA A 91 -0.78 2.58 -1.17
N TRP A 92 -1.01 2.51 -2.49
CA TRP A 92 -2.33 2.20 -3.02
C TRP A 92 -2.84 0.84 -2.55
N LEU A 93 -2.00 -0.19 -2.57
CA LEU A 93 -2.40 -1.54 -2.19
C LEU A 93 -2.71 -1.65 -0.68
N LEU A 94 -1.96 -0.94 0.17
CA LEU A 94 -2.27 -0.82 1.59
C LEU A 94 -3.64 -0.17 1.81
N HIS A 95 -3.95 0.90 1.08
CA HIS A 95 -5.26 1.55 1.15
C HIS A 95 -6.39 0.62 0.67
N GLN A 96 -6.22 -0.02 -0.49
CA GLN A 96 -7.19 -0.94 -1.05
C GLN A 96 -7.49 -2.11 -0.11
N ARG A 97 -6.45 -2.68 0.51
CA ARG A 97 -6.60 -3.75 1.51
C ARG A 97 -7.35 -3.27 2.76
N SER A 98 -7.04 -2.06 3.23
CA SER A 98 -7.70 -1.48 4.42
C SER A 98 -9.19 -1.24 4.18
N GLY A 99 -9.56 -0.74 2.99
CA GLY A 99 -10.95 -0.58 2.58
C GLY A 99 -11.72 -1.91 2.57
N ARG A 100 -11.14 -2.96 1.98
CA ARG A 100 -11.76 -4.31 1.99
C ARG A 100 -11.92 -4.88 3.40
N GLN A 101 -10.94 -4.67 4.27
CA GLN A 101 -11.00 -5.16 5.65
C GLN A 101 -12.16 -4.50 6.43
N LEU A 102 -12.38 -3.20 6.23
CA LEU A 102 -13.50 -2.48 6.85
C LEU A 102 -14.86 -2.99 6.36
N GLU A 103 -14.99 -3.25 5.05
CA GLU A 103 -16.22 -3.81 4.46
C GLU A 103 -16.52 -5.22 5.00
N GLU A 104 -15.49 -6.05 5.16
CA GLU A 104 -15.62 -7.40 5.68
C GLU A 104 -16.01 -7.41 7.17
N GLN A 105 -15.40 -6.53 7.98
CA GLN A 105 -15.77 -6.32 9.38
C GLN A 105 -17.22 -5.86 9.51
N ALA A 106 -17.64 -4.86 8.75
CA ALA A 106 -19.03 -4.36 8.77
C ALA A 106 -20.05 -5.45 8.38
N ARG A 107 -19.71 -6.32 7.42
CA ARG A 107 -20.56 -7.44 7.02
C ARG A 107 -20.68 -8.50 8.12
N GLN A 108 -19.59 -8.81 8.82
CA GLN A 108 -19.60 -9.75 9.95
C GLN A 108 -20.41 -9.21 11.13
N GLU A 109 -20.33 -7.92 11.42
CA GLU A 109 -21.13 -7.26 12.47
C GLU A 109 -22.64 -7.27 12.14
N GLN A 110 -23.00 -7.01 10.87
CA GLN A 110 -24.39 -7.11 10.39
C GLN A 110 -24.93 -8.55 10.46
N ALA A 111 -24.09 -9.56 10.18
CA ALA A 111 -24.48 -10.97 10.28
C ALA A 111 -24.58 -11.47 11.73
N ALA A 112 -23.80 -10.89 12.66
CA ALA A 112 -23.85 -11.23 14.09
C ALA A 112 -25.00 -10.54 14.85
N SER A 113 -25.66 -9.55 14.23
CA SER A 113 -26.78 -8.79 14.79
C SER A 113 -28.16 -9.18 14.21
N ALA A 114 -28.20 -10.18 13.33
CA ALA A 114 -29.41 -10.77 12.73
C ALA A 114 -29.67 -12.18 13.26
#